data_AF-A0A4V2B1L3-F1
#
_entry.id   AF-A0A4V2B1L3-F1
#
_cell.length_a   1.000
_cell.length_b   1.000
_cell.length_c   1.000
_cell.angle_alpha   90.00
_cell.angle_beta   90.00
_cell.angle_gamma   90.00
#
_symmetry.space_group_name_H-M   'P 1'
#
loop_
_entity.id
_entity.type
_entity.pdbx_description
1 polymer ?
#
loop_
_entity_poly.entity_id
_entity_poly.type
_entity_poly.pdbx_seq_one_letter_code
_entity_poly.pdbx_strand_id
1 'polypeptide(L)'
;MPSETTIQNVNHLPADMEEAFRCLRLASRSLRALSSEAKNRSLLAIAEDVALAESEILSANADDLKRLNAEAAPAYRDRLTLTSARIKGMVESLRQVAALPDPVNEVVEERILENGLRVRRVRS
;
A
#
# COMPACT_ATOMS: atom_id res chain seq x y z
N MET A 1 14.72 -48.42 16.14
CA MET A 1 13.36 -48.12 15.67
C MET A 1 13.20 -46.61 15.71
N PRO A 2 13.27 -45.88 14.59
CA PRO A 2 12.97 -44.45 14.59
C PRO A 2 11.45 -44.26 14.58
N SER A 3 10.95 -43.54 15.57
CA SER A 3 9.54 -43.19 15.72
C SER A 3 9.15 -42.18 14.64
N GLU A 4 8.08 -42.49 13.90
CA GLU A 4 7.44 -41.59 12.94
C GLU A 4 7.00 -40.31 13.65
N THR A 5 7.65 -39.20 13.32
CA THR A 5 7.16 -37.87 13.72
C THR A 5 6.06 -37.49 12.74
N THR A 6 4.82 -37.56 13.20
CA THR A 6 3.64 -37.04 12.51
C THR A 6 3.86 -35.57 12.13
N ILE A 7 3.91 -35.29 10.82
CA ILE A 7 3.85 -33.92 10.30
C ILE A 7 2.43 -33.42 10.55
N GLN A 8 2.23 -32.65 11.62
CA GLN A 8 0.98 -31.91 11.82
C GLN A 8 0.85 -30.84 10.74
N ASN A 9 -0.34 -30.78 10.15
CA ASN A 9 -0.71 -29.89 9.05
C ASN A 9 -0.73 -28.42 9.52
N VAL A 10 0.28 -27.62 9.18
CA VAL A 10 0.49 -26.24 9.67
C VAL A 10 -0.29 -25.18 8.85
N ASN A 11 -1.52 -25.49 8.44
CA ASN A 11 -2.32 -24.62 7.56
C ASN A 11 -3.29 -23.67 8.28
N HIS A 12 -3.08 -23.40 9.57
CA HIS A 12 -3.84 -22.38 10.29
C HIS A 12 -3.03 -21.07 10.31
N LEU A 13 -3.54 -20.04 9.63
CA LEU A 13 -3.12 -18.67 9.89
C LEU A 13 -3.75 -18.26 11.23
N PRO A 14 -3.05 -17.48 12.07
CA PRO A 14 -3.65 -16.99 13.31
C PRO A 14 -4.95 -16.22 12.98
N ALA A 15 -5.97 -16.34 13.84
CA ALA A 15 -7.34 -15.91 13.53
C ALA A 15 -7.46 -14.40 13.22
N ASP A 16 -6.55 -13.59 13.75
CA ASP A 16 -6.40 -12.16 13.45
C ASP A 16 -5.99 -11.92 11.98
N MET A 17 -5.14 -12.79 11.43
CA MET A 17 -4.68 -12.74 10.06
C MET A 17 -5.75 -13.19 9.06
N GLU A 18 -6.56 -14.20 9.40
CA GLU A 18 -7.70 -14.61 8.56
C GLU A 18 -8.73 -13.47 8.41
N GLU A 19 -9.03 -12.77 9.50
CA GLU A 19 -9.94 -11.62 9.47
C GLU A 19 -9.32 -10.43 8.72
N ALA A 20 -8.04 -10.15 8.93
CA ALA A 20 -7.31 -9.11 8.19
C ALA A 20 -7.34 -9.36 6.67
N PHE A 21 -7.14 -10.60 6.23
CA PHE A 21 -7.21 -10.96 4.81
C PHE A 21 -8.62 -10.87 4.24
N ARG A 22 -9.64 -11.20 5.04
CA ARG A 22 -11.04 -11.03 4.65
C ARG A 22 -11.36 -9.55 4.42
N CYS A 23 -10.98 -8.68 5.36
CA CYS A 23 -11.12 -7.23 5.24
C CYS A 23 -10.36 -6.69 4.03
N LEU A 24 -9.10 -7.10 3.83
CA LEU A 24 -8.28 -6.70 2.67
C LEU A 24 -8.94 -7.08 1.34
N ARG A 25 -9.52 -8.29 1.25
CA ARG A 25 -10.22 -8.75 0.05
C ARG A 25 -11.45 -7.89 -0.28
N LEU A 26 -12.18 -7.44 0.73
CA LEU A 26 -13.31 -6.53 0.55
C LEU A 26 -12.86 -5.11 0.18
N ALA A 27 -11.82 -4.60 0.85
CA ALA A 27 -11.26 -3.27 0.58
C ALA A 27 -10.68 -3.17 -0.84
N SER A 28 -9.96 -4.19 -1.32
CA SER A 28 -9.38 -4.20 -2.68
C SER A 28 -10.42 -4.06 -3.79
N ARG A 29 -11.62 -4.65 -3.62
CA ARG A 29 -12.73 -4.51 -4.57
C ARG A 29 -13.26 -3.09 -4.60
N SER A 30 -13.41 -2.48 -3.43
CA SER A 30 -13.86 -1.09 -3.28
C SER A 30 -12.84 -0.12 -3.88
N LEU A 31 -11.54 -0.34 -3.61
CA LEU A 31 -10.45 0.45 -4.15
C LEU A 31 -10.39 0.41 -5.68
N ARG A 32 -10.61 -0.77 -6.28
CA ARG A 32 -10.67 -0.95 -7.75
C ARG A 32 -11.78 -0.13 -8.39
N ALA A 33 -12.91 0.03 -7.71
CA ALA A 33 -14.08 0.75 -8.23
C ALA A 33 -13.95 2.29 -8.14
N LEU A 34 -12.92 2.82 -7.48
CA LEU A 34 -12.72 4.26 -7.37
C LEU A 34 -12.34 4.90 -8.71
N SER A 35 -12.82 6.13 -8.94
CA SER A 35 -12.35 6.96 -10.03
C SER A 35 -10.88 7.35 -9.85
N SER A 36 -10.21 7.67 -10.96
CA SER A 36 -8.84 8.19 -10.94
C SER A 36 -8.73 9.43 -10.05
N GLU A 37 -9.70 10.34 -10.13
CA GLU A 37 -9.76 11.53 -9.28
C GLU A 37 -9.83 11.20 -7.78
N ALA A 38 -10.67 10.24 -7.38
CA ALA A 38 -10.77 9.84 -5.97
C ALA A 38 -9.48 9.19 -5.46
N LYS A 39 -8.83 8.36 -6.29
CA LYS A 39 -7.51 7.79 -5.97
C LYS A 39 -6.45 8.87 -5.81
N ASN A 40 -6.38 9.82 -6.75
CA ASN A 40 -5.40 10.90 -6.73
C ASN A 40 -5.61 11.82 -5.53
N ARG A 41 -6.84 12.20 -5.22
CA ARG A 41 -7.16 12.95 -3.99
C ARG A 41 -6.72 12.23 -2.73
N SER A 42 -6.88 10.90 -2.67
CA SER A 42 -6.43 10.12 -1.52
C SER A 42 -4.90 10.13 -1.38
N LEU A 43 -4.17 9.98 -2.49
CA LEU A 43 -2.69 10.07 -2.49
C LEU A 43 -2.19 11.45 -2.04
N LEU A 44 -2.84 12.52 -2.49
CA LEU A 44 -2.51 13.89 -2.10
C LEU A 44 -2.79 14.14 -0.62
N ALA A 45 -3.93 13.67 -0.11
CA ALA A 45 -4.26 13.75 1.32
C ALA A 45 -3.22 13.00 2.18
N ILE A 46 -2.83 11.78 1.78
CA ILE A 46 -1.77 11.03 2.48
C ILE A 46 -0.45 11.81 2.46
N ALA A 47 -0.10 12.46 1.34
CA ALA A 47 1.10 13.27 1.25
C ALA A 47 1.07 14.48 2.21
N GLU A 48 -0.09 15.11 2.36
CA GLU A 48 -0.29 16.19 3.34
C GLU A 48 -0.20 15.69 4.77
N ASP A 49 -0.87 14.58 5.09
CA ASP A 49 -0.85 13.98 6.43
C ASP A 49 0.57 13.59 6.85
N VAL A 50 1.34 12.96 5.94
CA VAL A 50 2.75 12.61 6.19
C VAL A 50 3.61 13.86 6.43
N ALA A 51 3.38 14.94 5.68
CA ALA A 51 4.10 16.18 5.87
C ALA A 51 3.77 16.84 7.22
N LEU A 52 2.50 16.86 7.61
CA LEU A 52 2.05 17.40 8.91
C LEU A 52 2.57 16.56 10.09
N ALA A 53 2.64 15.24 9.91
CA ALA A 53 3.14 14.30 10.93
C ALA A 53 4.67 14.14 10.94
N GLU A 54 5.45 14.94 10.19
CA GLU A 54 6.91 14.76 10.04
C GLU A 54 7.62 14.63 11.40
N SER A 55 7.29 15.51 12.35
CA SER A 55 7.91 15.51 13.68
C SER A 55 7.60 14.23 14.48
N GLU A 56 6.36 13.75 14.42
CA GLU A 56 5.92 12.51 15.09
C GLU A 56 6.60 11.29 14.48
N ILE A 57 6.66 11.22 13.14
CA ILE A 57 7.32 10.14 12.39
C ILE A 57 8.81 10.08 12.73
N LEU A 58 9.51 11.21 12.76
CA LEU A 58 10.93 11.26 13.12
C LEU A 58 11.17 10.85 14.58
N SER A 59 10.28 11.27 15.49
CA SER A 59 10.36 10.86 16.89
C SER A 59 10.18 9.35 17.04
N ALA A 60 9.18 8.76 16.39
CA ALA A 60 8.93 7.33 16.41
C ALA A 60 10.11 6.54 15.81
N ASN A 61 10.66 7.01 14.68
CA ASN A 61 11.82 6.37 14.06
C ASN A 61 13.07 6.41 14.95
N ALA A 62 13.27 7.50 15.69
CA ALA A 62 14.37 7.59 16.65
C ALA A 62 14.25 6.54 17.75
N ASP A 63 13.03 6.24 18.21
CA ASP A 63 12.80 5.18 19.19
C ASP A 63 13.02 3.79 18.59
N ASP A 64 12.67 3.57 17.33
CA ASP A 64 12.97 2.31 16.63
C ASP A 64 14.49 2.10 16.45
N LEU A 65 15.23 3.17 16.15
CA LEU A 65 16.70 3.13 16.07
C LEU A 65 17.36 2.83 17.43
N LYS A 66 16.73 3.23 18.54
CA LYS A 66 17.20 2.87 19.90
C LYS A 66 16.92 1.41 20.24
N ARG A 67 15.81 0.85 19.75
CA ARG A 67 15.44 -0.56 19.93
C ARG A 67 16.26 -1.51 19.05
N LEU A 68 16.91 -0.99 18.01
CA LEU A 68 17.72 -1.77 17.11
C LEU A 68 18.92 -2.42 17.84
N ASN A 69 19.11 -3.73 17.62
CA ASN A 69 20.25 -4.47 18.17
C ASN A 69 21.57 -3.78 17.79
N ALA A 70 22.48 -3.62 18.76
CA ALA A 70 23.81 -3.06 18.55
C ALA A 70 24.67 -3.86 17.56
N GLU A 71 24.41 -5.16 17.40
CA GLU A 71 25.08 -6.03 16.43
C GLU A 71 24.47 -5.94 15.02
N ALA A 72 23.40 -5.17 14.83
CA ALA A 72 22.79 -5.01 13.51
C ALA A 72 23.78 -4.41 12.51
N ALA A 73 23.80 -4.95 11.30
CA ALA A 73 24.68 -4.47 10.24
C ALA A 73 24.45 -2.97 9.97
N PRO A 74 25.51 -2.17 9.74
CA PRO A 74 25.38 -0.73 9.49
C PRO A 74 24.42 -0.37 8.36
N ALA A 75 24.38 -1.19 7.30
CA ALA A 75 23.46 -1.03 6.19
C ALA A 75 21.97 -1.16 6.59
N TYR A 76 21.66 -1.97 7.59
CA TYR A 76 20.30 -2.11 8.10
C TYR A 76 19.88 -0.85 8.86
N ARG A 77 20.76 -0.32 9.72
CA ARG A 77 20.53 0.95 10.43
C ARG A 77 20.32 2.10 9.46
N ASP A 78 21.13 2.20 8.40
CA ASP A 78 20.93 3.24 7.38
C ASP A 78 19.56 3.12 6.71
N ARG A 79 19.13 1.92 6.29
CA ARG A 79 17.80 1.71 5.67
C ARG A 79 16.64 2.00 6.61
N LEU A 80 16.81 1.76 7.91
CA LEU A 80 15.80 2.06 8.92
C LEU A 80 15.71 3.57 9.23
N THR A 81 16.80 4.32 9.05
CA THR A 81 16.87 5.72 9.43
C THR A 81 15.96 6.59 8.55
N LEU A 82 15.12 7.40 9.17
CA LEU A 82 14.38 8.47 8.51
C LEU A 82 15.02 9.82 8.80
N THR A 83 14.96 10.70 7.81
CA THR A 83 15.40 12.10 7.91
C THR A 83 14.34 12.98 7.28
N SER A 84 14.33 14.28 7.61
CA SER A 84 13.45 15.25 6.95
C SER A 84 13.57 15.20 5.42
N ALA A 85 14.77 15.00 4.88
CA ALA A 85 14.96 14.85 3.44
C ALA A 85 14.28 13.59 2.88
N ARG A 86 14.35 12.45 3.58
CA ARG A 86 13.67 11.21 3.18
C ARG A 86 12.15 11.36 3.26
N ILE A 87 11.62 12.01 4.30
CA ILE A 87 10.17 12.27 4.44
C ILE A 87 9.67 13.18 3.32
N LYS A 88 10.39 14.28 3.04
CA LYS A 88 10.08 15.15 1.88
C LYS A 88 10.09 14.37 0.56
N GLY A 89 11.05 13.45 0.40
CA GLY A 89 11.09 12.55 -0.74
C GLY A 89 9.88 11.62 -0.84
N MET A 90 9.36 11.11 0.28
CA MET A 90 8.13 10.31 0.30
C MET A 90 6.90 11.12 -0.10
N VAL A 91 6.76 12.32 0.46
CA VAL A 91 5.67 13.26 0.13
C VAL A 91 5.68 13.60 -1.37
N GLU A 92 6.86 13.91 -1.90
CA GLU A 92 7.02 14.21 -3.32
C GLU A 92 6.74 12.99 -4.20
N SER A 93 7.18 11.79 -3.79
CA SER A 93 6.88 10.55 -4.52
C SER A 93 5.38 10.29 -4.60
N LEU A 94 4.63 10.53 -3.52
CA LEU A 94 3.17 10.39 -3.53
C LEU A 94 2.51 11.37 -4.51
N ARG A 95 2.97 12.62 -4.55
CA ARG A 95 2.49 13.64 -5.50
C ARG A 95 2.80 13.26 -6.95
N GLN A 96 4.01 12.73 -7.20
CA GLN A 96 4.40 12.26 -8.52
C GLN A 96 3.52 11.10 -8.98
N VAL A 97 3.26 10.11 -8.13
CA VAL A 97 2.37 8.99 -8.45
C VAL A 97 0.95 9.48 -8.74
N ALA A 98 0.43 10.44 -7.97
CA ALA A 98 -0.88 11.02 -8.21
C ALA A 98 -0.98 11.79 -9.55
N ALA A 99 0.14 12.24 -10.10
CA ALA A 99 0.21 12.93 -11.39
C ALA A 99 0.34 11.97 -12.59
N LEU A 100 0.64 10.68 -12.35
CA LEU A 100 0.73 9.70 -13.43
C LEU A 100 -0.65 9.36 -13.99
N PRO A 101 -0.74 9.01 -15.29
CA PRO A 101 -1.96 8.43 -15.85
C PRO A 101 -2.39 7.19 -15.08
N ASP A 102 -3.68 7.09 -14.79
CA ASP A 102 -4.24 5.94 -14.09
C ASP A 102 -4.17 4.69 -14.99
N PRO A 103 -3.43 3.64 -14.60
CA PRO A 103 -3.32 2.43 -15.42
C PRO A 103 -4.60 1.57 -15.38
N VAL A 104 -5.51 1.87 -14.46
CA VAL A 104 -6.78 1.17 -14.26
C VAL A 104 -7.91 2.10 -14.66
N ASN A 105 -9.02 1.56 -15.14
CA ASN A 105 -10.21 2.33 -15.54
C ASN A 105 -10.05 3.16 -16.83
N GLU A 106 -9.03 2.88 -17.63
CA GLU A 106 -8.89 3.42 -18.99
C GLU A 106 -9.97 2.80 -19.91
N VAL A 107 -10.76 3.63 -20.59
CA VAL A 107 -11.74 3.17 -21.60
C VAL A 107 -10.98 2.82 -22.87
N VAL A 108 -10.85 1.52 -23.15
CA VAL A 108 -10.11 1.00 -24.32
C VAL A 108 -10.98 1.01 -25.57
N GLU A 109 -12.29 0.93 -25.42
CA GLU A 109 -13.24 0.92 -26.53
C GLU A 109 -14.58 1.49 -26.05
N GLU A 110 -15.17 2.39 -26.83
CA GLU A 110 -16.53 2.88 -26.62
C GLU A 110 -17.30 2.82 -27.94
N ARG A 111 -18.50 2.23 -27.91
CA ARG A 111 -19.39 2.20 -29.07
C ARG A 111 -20.84 2.35 -28.66
N ILE A 112 -21.63 2.96 -29.54
CA ILE A 112 -23.08 3.11 -29.42
C ILE A 112 -23.71 2.07 -30.32
N LEU A 113 -24.54 1.19 -29.75
CA LEU A 113 -25.30 0.20 -30.51
C LEU A 113 -26.50 0.87 -31.21
N GLU A 114 -27.04 0.22 -32.26
CA GLU A 114 -28.18 0.73 -33.04
C GLU A 114 -29.45 0.97 -32.18
N ASN A 115 -29.57 0.29 -31.04
CA ASN A 115 -30.64 0.47 -30.07
C ASN A 115 -30.37 1.59 -29.04
N GLY A 116 -29.29 2.36 -29.19
CA GLY A 116 -28.92 3.47 -28.33
C GLY A 116 -28.12 3.11 -27.08
N LEU A 117 -27.79 1.83 -26.85
CA LEU A 117 -26.98 1.42 -25.70
C LEU A 117 -25.51 1.81 -25.87
N ARG A 118 -24.92 2.43 -24.85
CA ARG A 118 -23.48 2.73 -24.77
C ARG A 118 -22.73 1.56 -24.15
N VAL A 119 -21.83 0.96 -24.91
CA VAL A 119 -20.94 -0.11 -24.44
C VAL A 119 -19.54 0.45 -24.30
N ARG A 120 -18.94 0.28 -23.12
CA ARG A 120 -17.54 0.65 -22.85
C ARG A 120 -16.75 -0.56 -22.39
N ARG A 121 -15.62 -0.83 -23.04
CA ARG A 121 -14.62 -1.80 -22.58
C ARG A 121 -13.57 -1.06 -21.76
N VAL A 122 -13.52 -1.37 -20.48
CA VAL A 122 -12.63 -0.69 -19.52
C VAL A 122 -11.49 -1.63 -19.14
N ARG A 123 -10.27 -1.10 -19.07
CA ARG A 123 -9.08 -1.83 -18.60
C ARG A 123 -9.16 -2.03 -17.08
N SER A 124 -8.99 -3.27 -16.63
CA SER A 124 -9.18 -3.72 -15.24
C SER A 124 -7.91 -4.20 -14.57
#